data_AF-A0A6D2G652-F1
#
_entry.id   AF-A0A6D2G652-F1
#
_cell.length_a   1.000
_cell.length_b   1.000
_cell.length_c   1.000
_cell.angle_alpha   90.00
_cell.angle_beta   90.00
_cell.angle_gamma   90.00
#
_symmetry.space_group_name_H-M   'P 1'
#
loop_
_entity.id
_entity.type
_entity.pdbx_description
1 polymer ?
#
loop_
_entity_poly.entity_id
_entity_poly.type
_entity_poly.pdbx_seq_one_letter_code
_entity_poly.pdbx_strand_id
1 'polypeptide(L)'
;MDQIIKILSNFTSNGLITAFVVVGLVCWGASWISTHLLRGKIHSSAIAIVAGLLLAWVGGELTGGKKGIADISLFSGIALMGGGMFRDFAIIATAFGVKLEELKKAGLAGLLALIISTVLSFYLGAIVAWAFGYTDAVSMATIGAGAITFIVGPVTGAALGATSDVIALSIAAGVIKSIAVMIVTPLVARAAGLTSPAAAIVYGGLMGSTSGVAAGLAATDPKLVPYGAMTATFYTGLGCLLAPSALYLSLAPFF
;
A
#
# COMPACT_ATOMS: atom_id res chain seq x y z
N MET A 1 11.67 29.56 -27.43
CA MET A 1 12.42 28.36 -26.97
C MET A 1 12.99 28.60 -25.58
N ASP A 2 13.66 29.74 -25.32
CA ASP A 2 14.28 30.04 -24.01
C ASP A 2 13.33 30.07 -22.82
N GLN A 3 12.09 30.55 -22.98
CA GLN A 3 11.09 30.51 -21.89
C GLN A 3 10.69 29.08 -21.52
N ILE A 4 10.54 28.18 -22.52
CA ILE A 4 10.21 26.78 -22.28
C ILE A 4 11.37 26.08 -21.57
N ILE A 5 12.61 26.36 -21.97
CA ILE A 5 13.81 25.82 -21.32
C ILE A 5 13.92 26.31 -19.87
N LYS A 6 13.64 27.59 -19.60
CA LYS A 6 13.59 28.15 -18.23
C LYS A 6 12.49 27.51 -17.36
N ILE A 7 11.32 27.27 -17.93
CA ILE A 7 10.20 26.62 -17.23
C ILE A 7 10.58 25.17 -16.91
N LEU A 8 11.11 24.42 -17.88
CA LEU A 8 11.58 23.05 -17.68
C LEU A 8 12.72 22.97 -16.65
N SER A 9 13.67 23.92 -16.68
CA SER A 9 14.77 23.94 -15.71
C SER A 9 14.24 24.18 -14.28
N ASN A 10 13.26 25.08 -14.11
CA ASN A 10 12.65 25.33 -12.81
C ASN A 10 11.93 24.09 -12.24
N PHE A 11 11.29 23.28 -13.09
CA PHE A 11 10.67 22.02 -12.67
C PHE A 11 11.69 20.94 -12.31
N THR A 12 12.84 20.89 -13.00
CA THR A 12 13.94 19.99 -12.63
C THR A 12 14.62 20.40 -11.33
N SER A 13 14.79 21.71 -11.08
CA SER A 13 15.37 22.23 -9.84
C SER A 13 14.43 22.04 -8.64
N ASN A 14 13.12 21.98 -8.87
CA ASN A 14 12.09 21.79 -7.83
C ASN A 14 11.39 20.44 -7.97
N GLY A 15 12.15 19.35 -8.10
CA GLY A 15 11.61 18.02 -8.39
C GLY A 15 10.46 17.58 -7.46
N LEU A 16 10.50 17.89 -6.16
CA LEU A 16 9.43 17.54 -5.22
C LEU A 16 8.13 18.30 -5.50
N ILE A 17 8.21 19.59 -5.83
CA ILE A 17 7.01 20.39 -6.21
C ILE A 17 6.41 19.83 -7.49
N THR A 18 7.25 19.51 -8.48
CA THR A 18 6.84 18.85 -9.72
C THR A 18 6.13 17.53 -9.43
N ALA A 19 6.66 16.72 -8.50
CA ALA A 19 6.05 15.47 -8.09
C ALA A 19 4.65 15.68 -7.48
N PHE A 20 4.47 16.65 -6.58
CA PHE A 20 3.15 16.97 -6.03
C PHE A 20 2.14 17.41 -7.09
N VAL A 21 2.58 18.21 -8.06
CA VAL A 21 1.71 18.64 -9.17
C VAL A 21 1.31 17.44 -10.02
N VAL A 22 2.27 16.60 -10.43
CA VAL A 22 2.01 15.42 -11.26
C VAL A 22 1.09 14.43 -10.55
N VAL A 23 1.41 14.08 -9.30
CA VAL A 23 0.57 13.17 -8.50
C VAL A 23 -0.79 13.78 -8.22
N GLY A 24 -0.87 15.09 -7.95
CA GLY A 24 -2.12 15.82 -7.79
C GLY A 24 -3.01 15.75 -9.04
N LEU A 25 -2.43 15.91 -10.23
CA LEU A 25 -3.13 15.76 -11.51
C LEU A 25 -3.60 14.32 -11.74
N VAL A 26 -2.78 13.33 -11.41
CA VAL A 26 -3.18 11.90 -11.48
C VAL A 26 -4.35 11.63 -10.55
N CYS A 27 -4.30 12.09 -9.30
CA CYS A 27 -5.38 11.94 -8.33
C CYS A 27 -6.66 12.68 -8.76
N TRP A 28 -6.51 13.89 -9.33
CA TRP A 28 -7.64 14.66 -9.85
C TRP A 28 -8.29 13.96 -11.05
N GLY A 29 -7.49 13.51 -12.02
CA GLY A 29 -7.97 12.73 -13.16
C GLY A 29 -8.63 11.43 -12.72
N ALA A 30 -8.05 10.72 -11.75
CA ALA A 30 -8.63 9.51 -11.18
C ALA A 30 -9.98 9.79 -10.48
N SER A 31 -10.11 10.90 -9.77
CA SER A 31 -11.37 11.34 -9.16
C SER A 31 -12.42 11.69 -10.22
N TRP A 32 -12.02 12.40 -11.28
CA TRP A 32 -12.89 12.75 -12.39
C TRP A 32 -13.40 11.50 -13.12
N ILE A 33 -12.52 10.54 -13.43
CA ILE A 33 -12.88 9.25 -14.04
C ILE A 33 -13.82 8.45 -13.11
N SER A 34 -13.48 8.37 -11.82
CA SER A 34 -14.30 7.68 -10.82
C SER A 34 -15.72 8.23 -10.80
N THR A 35 -15.88 9.55 -10.70
CA THR A 35 -17.17 10.21 -10.51
C THR A 35 -18.00 10.31 -11.80
N HIS A 36 -17.38 10.71 -12.92
CA HIS A 36 -18.09 11.00 -14.15
C HIS A 36 -18.24 9.78 -15.07
N LEU A 37 -17.19 8.96 -15.20
CA LEU A 37 -17.20 7.81 -16.11
C LEU A 37 -17.71 6.54 -15.43
N LEU A 38 -17.26 6.30 -14.20
CA LEU A 38 -17.54 5.07 -13.45
C LEU A 38 -18.67 5.24 -12.42
N ARG A 39 -19.30 6.42 -12.38
CA ARG A 39 -20.45 6.75 -11.50
C ARG A 39 -20.19 6.44 -10.02
N GLY A 40 -18.95 6.60 -9.57
CA GLY A 40 -18.50 6.33 -8.21
C GLY A 40 -18.39 4.84 -7.84
N LYS A 41 -18.56 3.90 -8.77
CA LYS A 41 -18.48 2.46 -8.47
C LYS A 41 -17.08 1.98 -8.13
N ILE A 42 -16.06 2.60 -8.73
CA ILE A 42 -14.64 2.33 -8.45
C ILE A 42 -14.08 3.55 -7.74
N HIS A 43 -13.48 3.33 -6.57
CA HIS A 43 -12.87 4.40 -5.79
C HIS A 43 -11.67 5.04 -6.52
N SER A 44 -11.52 6.35 -6.38
CA SER A 44 -10.49 7.14 -7.09
C SER A 44 -9.07 6.63 -6.84
N SER A 45 -8.75 6.16 -5.64
CA SER A 45 -7.41 5.66 -5.33
C SER A 45 -7.03 4.40 -6.11
N ALA A 46 -7.98 3.53 -6.46
CA ALA A 46 -7.70 2.34 -7.27
C ALA A 46 -7.29 2.74 -8.69
N ILE A 47 -7.98 3.73 -9.27
CA ILE A 47 -7.67 4.28 -10.59
C ILE A 47 -6.31 4.98 -10.56
N ALA A 48 -6.00 5.72 -9.49
CA ALA A 48 -4.70 6.38 -9.32
C ALA A 48 -3.54 5.37 -9.22
N ILE A 49 -3.74 4.23 -8.54
CA ILE A 49 -2.74 3.14 -8.48
C ILE A 49 -2.46 2.60 -9.88
N VAL A 50 -3.51 2.28 -10.65
CA VAL A 50 -3.36 1.78 -12.02
C VAL A 50 -2.66 2.81 -12.92
N ALA A 51 -3.03 4.08 -12.82
CA ALA A 51 -2.35 5.15 -13.55
C ALA A 51 -0.87 5.28 -13.16
N GLY A 52 -0.54 5.17 -11.87
CA GLY A 52 0.84 5.17 -11.38
C GLY A 52 1.65 3.99 -11.92
N LEU A 53 1.07 2.79 -11.96
CA LEU A 53 1.71 1.61 -12.55
C LEU A 53 1.96 1.77 -14.06
N LEU A 54 0.99 2.33 -14.80
CA LEU A 54 1.15 2.63 -16.22
C LEU A 54 2.26 3.66 -16.44
N LEU A 55 2.31 4.73 -15.64
CA LEU A 55 3.38 5.73 -15.71
C LEU A 55 4.75 5.13 -15.38
N ALA A 56 4.82 4.22 -14.40
CA ALA A 56 6.06 3.52 -14.07
C ALA A 56 6.52 2.63 -15.23
N TRP A 57 5.60 1.89 -15.86
CA TRP A 57 5.90 1.06 -17.04
C TRP A 57 6.39 1.90 -18.22
N VAL A 58 5.68 2.98 -18.57
CA VAL A 58 6.08 3.91 -19.64
C VAL A 58 7.45 4.53 -19.35
N GLY A 59 7.70 4.95 -18.12
CA GLY A 59 9.00 5.50 -17.73
C GLY A 59 10.14 4.47 -17.85
N GLY A 60 9.88 3.22 -17.48
CA GLY A 60 10.83 2.12 -17.62
C GLY A 60 11.16 1.83 -19.08
N GLU A 61 10.14 1.71 -19.94
CA GLU A 61 10.31 1.44 -21.37
C GLU A 61 11.08 2.58 -22.09
N LEU A 62 10.75 3.83 -21.77
CA LEU A 62 11.38 4.99 -22.41
C LEU A 62 12.85 5.20 -22.00
N THR A 63 13.22 4.82 -20.78
CA THR A 63 14.57 5.09 -20.23
C THR A 63 15.46 3.85 -20.22
N GLY A 64 14.89 2.65 -20.34
CA GLY A 64 15.58 1.40 -20.04
C GLY A 64 16.00 1.26 -18.57
N GLY A 65 15.52 2.16 -17.70
CA GLY A 65 15.89 2.24 -16.30
C GLY A 65 15.06 1.33 -15.40
N LYS A 66 15.38 1.35 -14.09
CA LYS A 66 14.76 0.49 -13.07
C LYS A 66 13.89 1.25 -12.06
N LYS A 67 13.80 2.57 -12.15
CA LYS A 67 13.05 3.45 -11.23
C LYS A 67 11.76 4.00 -11.87
N GLY A 68 11.38 3.48 -13.03
CA GLY A 68 10.16 3.85 -13.74
C GLY A 68 10.20 5.31 -14.19
N ILE A 69 9.11 6.07 -13.97
CA ILE A 69 9.03 7.47 -14.39
C ILE A 69 10.08 8.36 -13.72
N ALA A 70 10.59 7.98 -12.55
CA ALA A 70 11.60 8.74 -11.82
C ALA A 70 12.99 8.70 -12.47
N ASP A 71 13.23 7.81 -13.44
CA ASP A 71 14.46 7.84 -14.25
C ASP A 71 14.49 9.03 -15.22
N ILE A 72 13.34 9.64 -15.51
CA ILE A 72 13.26 10.89 -16.26
C ILE A 72 13.57 12.05 -15.30
N SER A 73 14.58 12.87 -15.64
CA SER A 73 15.07 13.96 -14.78
C SER A 73 13.95 14.89 -14.27
N LEU A 74 12.97 15.22 -15.12
CA LEU A 74 11.81 16.05 -14.78
C LEU A 74 10.95 15.46 -13.65
N PHE A 75 10.89 14.13 -13.54
CA PHE A 75 10.04 13.40 -12.60
C PHE A 75 10.83 12.74 -11.46
N SER A 76 12.12 13.04 -11.34
CA SER A 76 13.01 12.48 -10.31
C SER A 76 12.48 12.69 -8.88
N GLY A 77 11.76 13.78 -8.61
CA GLY A 77 11.14 14.04 -7.31
C GLY A 77 10.02 13.07 -6.92
N ILE A 78 9.46 12.30 -7.87
CA ILE A 78 8.48 11.25 -7.58
C ILE A 78 9.12 10.15 -6.73
N ALA A 79 10.42 9.86 -6.90
CA ALA A 79 11.13 8.92 -6.04
C ALA A 79 11.23 9.43 -4.60
N LEU A 80 11.40 10.74 -4.40
CA LEU A 80 11.43 11.35 -3.06
C LEU A 80 10.03 11.37 -2.43
N MET A 81 9.01 11.72 -3.21
CA MET A 81 7.61 11.75 -2.76
C MET A 81 7.04 10.34 -2.48
N GLY A 82 7.42 9.33 -3.26
CA GLY A 82 7.05 7.93 -3.01
C GLY A 82 7.98 7.20 -2.04
N GLY A 83 9.09 7.84 -1.65
CA GLY A 83 10.11 7.27 -0.78
C GLY A 83 9.77 7.36 0.71
N GLY A 84 10.75 7.02 1.56
CA GLY A 84 10.56 6.97 3.02
C GLY A 84 10.09 8.29 3.62
N MET A 85 10.59 9.43 3.15
CA MET A 85 10.31 10.75 3.75
C MET A 85 8.81 11.09 3.79
N PHE A 86 8.11 11.06 2.64
CA PHE A 86 6.70 11.44 2.61
C PHE A 86 5.79 10.36 3.21
N ARG A 87 6.18 9.08 3.08
CA ARG A 87 5.52 7.99 3.78
C ARG A 87 5.52 8.24 5.29
N ASP A 88 6.68 8.53 5.87
CA ASP A 88 6.81 8.73 7.31
C ASP A 88 6.04 9.99 7.77
N PHE A 89 6.05 11.06 6.97
CA PHE A 89 5.17 12.22 7.18
C PHE A 89 3.68 11.83 7.21
N ALA A 90 3.21 11.04 6.25
CA ALA A 90 1.81 10.61 6.18
C ALA A 90 1.40 9.73 7.38
N ILE A 91 2.33 8.88 7.87
CA ILE A 91 2.12 8.07 9.08
C ILE A 91 1.94 8.98 10.31
N ILE A 92 2.86 9.93 10.51
CA ILE A 92 2.79 10.87 11.64
C ILE A 92 1.53 11.73 11.55
N ALA A 93 1.19 12.24 10.36
CA ALA A 93 -0.03 13.01 10.13
C ALA A 93 -1.30 12.22 10.48
N THR A 94 -1.34 10.92 10.14
CA THR A 94 -2.44 10.02 10.52
C THR A 94 -2.51 9.84 12.04
N ALA A 95 -1.36 9.77 12.70
CA ALA A 95 -1.31 9.61 14.15
C ALA A 95 -1.92 10.79 14.93
N PHE A 96 -1.76 12.02 14.42
CA PHE A 96 -2.43 13.20 14.99
C PHE A 96 -3.96 13.14 14.89
N GLY A 97 -4.51 12.33 13.98
CA GLY A 97 -5.96 12.15 13.83
C GLY A 97 -6.60 11.20 14.85
N VAL A 98 -5.82 10.58 15.73
CA VAL A 98 -6.31 9.53 16.64
C VAL A 98 -6.21 9.94 18.11
N LYS A 99 -7.27 9.68 18.87
CA LYS A 99 -7.26 9.84 20.33
C LYS A 99 -6.50 8.69 21.00
N LEU A 100 -5.43 9.00 21.72
CA LEU A 100 -4.59 8.01 22.42
C LEU A 100 -5.38 7.14 23.43
N GLU A 101 -6.42 7.69 24.04
CA GLU A 101 -7.29 6.96 24.97
C GLU A 101 -8.00 5.79 24.30
N GLU A 102 -8.49 5.97 23.08
CA GLU A 102 -9.18 4.93 22.31
C GLU A 102 -8.21 3.85 21.84
N LEU A 103 -6.98 4.23 21.48
CA LEU A 103 -5.91 3.27 21.19
C LEU A 103 -5.54 2.42 22.39
N LYS A 104 -5.46 3.01 23.60
CA LYS A 104 -5.16 2.24 24.81
C LYS A 104 -6.27 1.25 25.13
N LYS A 105 -7.54 1.66 25.02
CA LYS A 105 -8.70 0.80 25.27
C LYS A 105 -8.75 -0.40 24.32
N ALA A 106 -8.53 -0.17 23.02
CA ALA A 106 -8.59 -1.22 22.00
C ALA A 106 -7.22 -1.85 21.69
N GLY A 107 -6.16 -1.46 22.40
CA GLY A 107 -4.78 -1.73 22.01
C GLY A 107 -4.42 -3.21 21.99
N LEU A 108 -4.88 -3.97 22.99
CA LEU A 108 -4.62 -5.41 23.04
C LEU A 108 -5.36 -6.15 21.93
N ALA A 109 -6.63 -5.83 21.71
CA ALA A 109 -7.42 -6.43 20.62
C ALA A 109 -6.84 -6.08 19.24
N GLY A 110 -6.42 -4.82 19.06
CA GLY A 110 -5.71 -4.37 17.87
C GLY A 110 -4.39 -5.09 17.65
N LEU A 111 -3.57 -5.25 18.70
CA LEU A 111 -2.30 -5.98 18.62
C LEU A 111 -2.50 -7.45 18.24
N LEU A 112 -3.47 -8.12 18.87
CA LEU A 112 -3.79 -9.51 18.53
C LEU A 112 -4.28 -9.62 17.08
N ALA A 113 -5.16 -8.71 16.64
CA ALA A 113 -5.60 -8.66 15.25
C ALA A 113 -4.44 -8.50 14.27
N LEU A 114 -3.51 -7.59 14.58
CA LEU A 114 -2.31 -7.36 13.78
C LEU A 114 -1.48 -8.63 13.62
N ILE A 115 -1.11 -9.27 14.73
CA ILE A 115 -0.24 -10.45 14.73
C ILE A 115 -0.94 -11.61 14.01
N ILE A 116 -2.18 -11.93 14.41
CA ILE A 116 -2.93 -13.06 13.86
C ILE A 116 -3.13 -12.88 12.35
N SER A 117 -3.61 -11.71 11.91
CA SER A 117 -3.85 -11.47 10.49
C SER A 117 -2.57 -11.41 9.68
N THR A 118 -1.47 -10.88 10.23
CA THR A 118 -0.16 -10.84 9.52
C THR A 118 0.34 -12.25 9.26
N VAL A 119 0.35 -13.09 10.30
CA VAL A 119 0.79 -14.49 10.21
C VAL A 119 -0.12 -15.28 9.28
N LEU A 120 -1.44 -15.15 9.43
CA LEU A 120 -2.41 -15.86 8.59
C LEU A 120 -2.28 -15.45 7.11
N SER A 121 -2.22 -14.14 6.82
CA SER A 121 -2.09 -13.64 5.45
C SER A 121 -0.79 -14.11 4.80
N PHE A 122 0.31 -14.11 5.55
CA PHE A 122 1.60 -14.61 5.08
C PHE A 122 1.52 -16.07 4.64
N TYR A 123 1.05 -16.95 5.54
CA TYR A 123 0.99 -18.38 5.26
C TYR A 123 -0.03 -18.71 4.18
N LEU A 124 -1.18 -18.04 4.14
CA LEU A 124 -2.14 -18.21 3.04
C LEU A 124 -1.51 -17.83 1.70
N GLY A 125 -0.78 -16.72 1.63
CA GLY A 125 -0.07 -16.33 0.42
C GLY A 125 1.05 -17.30 0.04
N ALA A 126 1.81 -17.81 1.03
CA ALA A 126 2.86 -18.80 0.81
C ALA A 126 2.28 -20.15 0.34
N ILE A 127 1.15 -20.60 0.89
CA ILE A 127 0.44 -21.81 0.46
C ILE A 127 -0.05 -21.66 -0.98
N VAL A 128 -0.59 -20.50 -1.34
CA VAL A 128 -0.98 -20.21 -2.72
C VAL A 128 0.26 -20.23 -3.64
N ALA A 129 1.37 -19.59 -3.25
CA ALA A 129 2.61 -19.65 -4.03
C ALA A 129 3.07 -21.11 -4.27
N TRP A 130 3.04 -21.92 -3.22
CA TRP A 130 3.37 -23.35 -3.30
C TRP A 130 2.44 -24.11 -4.24
N ALA A 131 1.12 -23.87 -4.16
CA ALA A 131 0.13 -24.49 -5.05
C ALA A 131 0.32 -24.12 -6.53
N PHE A 132 0.92 -22.94 -6.80
CA PHE A 132 1.28 -22.48 -8.14
C PHE A 132 2.71 -22.90 -8.56
N GLY A 133 3.40 -23.72 -7.76
CA GLY A 133 4.67 -24.36 -8.13
C GLY A 133 5.93 -23.68 -7.63
N TYR A 134 5.84 -22.66 -6.78
CA TYR A 134 7.02 -22.08 -6.13
C TYR A 134 7.49 -22.98 -4.99
N THR A 135 8.76 -23.40 -5.02
CA THR A 135 9.32 -24.35 -4.04
C THR A 135 10.56 -23.82 -3.33
N ASP A 136 10.88 -22.53 -3.45
CA ASP A 136 11.97 -21.91 -2.72
C ASP A 136 11.45 -20.95 -1.66
N ALA A 137 12.12 -20.91 -0.50
CA ALA A 137 11.71 -20.12 0.64
C ALA A 137 11.67 -18.60 0.34
N VAL A 138 12.53 -18.11 -0.55
CA VAL A 138 12.60 -16.68 -0.91
C VAL A 138 11.37 -16.26 -1.70
N SER A 139 10.97 -17.02 -2.72
CA SER A 139 9.78 -16.76 -3.50
C SER A 139 8.51 -16.89 -2.66
N MET A 140 8.42 -17.95 -1.86
CA MET A 140 7.27 -18.16 -0.97
C MET A 140 7.13 -17.05 0.06
N ALA A 141 8.23 -16.65 0.73
CA ALA A 141 8.19 -15.55 1.67
C ALA A 141 7.85 -14.22 1.00
N THR A 142 8.32 -13.98 -0.22
CA THR A 142 8.04 -12.74 -0.96
C THR A 142 6.57 -12.65 -1.39
N ILE A 143 6.00 -13.72 -1.93
CA ILE A 143 4.58 -13.74 -2.33
C ILE A 143 3.67 -13.73 -1.08
N GLY A 144 4.02 -14.48 -0.04
CA GLY A 144 3.33 -14.43 1.26
C GLY A 144 3.36 -13.03 1.87
N ALA A 145 4.51 -12.35 1.82
CA ALA A 145 4.67 -10.96 2.20
C ALA A 145 3.78 -10.01 1.38
N GLY A 146 3.62 -10.26 0.08
CA GLY A 146 2.68 -9.55 -0.78
C GLY A 146 1.22 -9.67 -0.33
N ALA A 147 0.83 -10.85 0.16
CA ALA A 147 -0.51 -11.08 0.72
C ALA A 147 -0.75 -10.36 2.05
N ILE A 148 0.31 -10.01 2.79
CA ILE A 148 0.23 -9.05 3.90
C ILE A 148 -0.14 -7.69 3.31
N THR A 149 0.75 -7.08 2.53
CA THR A 149 0.48 -5.84 1.76
C THR A 149 1.36 -5.75 0.51
N PHE A 150 0.96 -4.88 -0.43
CA PHE A 150 1.76 -4.57 -1.62
C PHE A 150 3.07 -3.81 -1.32
N ILE A 151 3.31 -3.43 -0.05
CA ILE A 151 4.57 -2.82 0.42
C ILE A 151 5.47 -3.88 1.06
N VAL A 152 4.90 -4.77 1.86
CA VAL A 152 5.65 -5.80 2.59
C VAL A 152 6.28 -6.78 1.61
N GLY A 153 5.56 -7.16 0.54
CA GLY A 153 6.09 -7.98 -0.56
C GLY A 153 7.42 -7.49 -1.14
N PRO A 154 7.49 -6.29 -1.76
CA PRO A 154 8.73 -5.77 -2.33
C PRO A 154 9.83 -5.51 -1.29
N VAL A 155 9.48 -5.14 -0.05
CA VAL A 155 10.48 -4.99 1.03
C VAL A 155 11.12 -6.34 1.36
N THR A 156 10.30 -7.39 1.52
CA THR A 156 10.78 -8.75 1.78
C THR A 156 11.59 -9.29 0.61
N GLY A 157 11.08 -9.16 -0.62
CA GLY A 157 11.77 -9.64 -1.81
C GLY A 157 13.11 -8.93 -2.03
N ALA A 158 13.17 -7.61 -1.85
CA ALA A 158 14.42 -6.87 -1.93
C ALA A 158 15.41 -7.28 -0.84
N ALA A 159 14.94 -7.52 0.39
CA ALA A 159 15.80 -7.94 1.50
C ALA A 159 16.36 -9.36 1.32
N LEU A 160 15.57 -10.26 0.73
CA LEU A 160 15.95 -11.67 0.53
C LEU A 160 16.60 -11.96 -0.84
N GLY A 161 16.62 -10.99 -1.76
CA GLY A 161 17.19 -11.18 -3.09
C GLY A 161 16.27 -11.91 -4.08
N ALA A 162 14.96 -11.75 -3.94
CA ALA A 162 13.98 -12.32 -4.87
C ALA A 162 14.09 -11.70 -6.27
N THR A 163 13.67 -12.46 -7.27
CA THR A 163 13.62 -12.01 -8.67
C THR A 163 12.53 -10.96 -8.89
N SER A 164 12.70 -10.12 -9.92
CA SER A 164 11.80 -9.00 -10.18
C SER A 164 10.37 -9.41 -10.53
N ASP A 165 10.19 -10.56 -11.16
CA ASP A 165 8.88 -11.15 -11.47
C ASP A 165 8.14 -11.59 -10.18
N VAL A 166 8.83 -12.24 -9.25
CA VAL A 166 8.28 -12.61 -7.94
C VAL A 166 7.89 -11.37 -7.13
N ILE A 167 8.74 -10.34 -7.14
CA ILE A 167 8.43 -9.05 -6.50
C ILE A 167 7.18 -8.43 -7.14
N ALA A 168 7.07 -8.44 -8.48
CA ALA A 168 5.90 -7.93 -9.18
C ALA A 168 4.61 -8.69 -8.81
N LEU A 169 4.67 -10.02 -8.72
CA LEU A 169 3.55 -10.84 -8.26
C LEU A 169 3.14 -10.50 -6.82
N SER A 170 4.10 -10.27 -5.93
CA SER A 170 3.81 -9.87 -4.55
C SER A 170 3.07 -8.52 -4.47
N ILE A 171 3.46 -7.55 -5.32
CA ILE A 171 2.78 -6.25 -5.41
C ILE A 171 1.35 -6.46 -5.90
N ALA A 172 1.16 -7.27 -6.95
CA ALA A 172 -0.15 -7.58 -7.50
C ALA A 172 -1.09 -8.20 -6.46
N ALA A 173 -0.61 -9.19 -5.68
CA ALA A 173 -1.38 -9.81 -4.61
C ALA A 173 -1.88 -8.78 -3.58
N GLY A 174 -1.00 -7.89 -3.13
CA GLY A 174 -1.36 -6.86 -2.15
C GLY A 174 -2.29 -5.78 -2.72
N VAL A 175 -2.15 -5.40 -3.99
CA VAL A 175 -3.03 -4.43 -4.66
C VAL A 175 -4.44 -5.00 -4.78
N ILE A 176 -4.57 -6.27 -5.22
CA ILE A 176 -5.87 -6.95 -5.30
C ILE A 176 -6.54 -7.00 -3.93
N LYS A 177 -5.80 -7.38 -2.88
CA LYS A 177 -6.30 -7.35 -1.50
C LYS A 177 -6.82 -5.96 -1.12
N SER A 178 -6.06 -4.91 -1.41
CA SER A 178 -6.44 -3.53 -1.08
C SER A 178 -7.73 -3.09 -1.77
N ILE A 179 -7.88 -3.40 -3.05
CA ILE A 179 -9.08 -3.11 -3.84
C ILE A 179 -10.26 -3.92 -3.30
N ALA A 180 -10.06 -5.20 -2.98
CA ALA A 180 -11.10 -6.04 -2.40
C ALA A 180 -11.60 -5.46 -1.06
N VAL A 181 -10.69 -5.07 -0.16
CA VAL A 181 -11.07 -4.43 1.11
C VAL A 181 -11.89 -3.17 0.85
N MET A 182 -11.45 -2.31 -0.06
CA MET A 182 -12.10 -1.05 -0.40
C MET A 182 -13.55 -1.23 -0.91
N ILE A 183 -13.79 -2.25 -1.73
CA ILE A 183 -15.12 -2.55 -2.28
C ILE A 183 -16.00 -3.27 -1.25
N VAL A 184 -15.44 -4.24 -0.53
CA VAL A 184 -16.21 -5.09 0.39
C VAL A 184 -16.57 -4.36 1.68
N THR A 185 -15.68 -3.52 2.23
CA THR A 185 -15.88 -2.80 3.50
C THR A 185 -17.27 -2.14 3.58
N PRO A 186 -17.68 -1.25 2.66
CA PRO A 186 -18.96 -0.57 2.77
C PRO A 186 -20.16 -1.51 2.69
N LEU A 187 -20.03 -2.65 2.01
CA LEU A 187 -21.10 -3.64 1.87
C LEU A 187 -21.32 -4.43 3.17
N VAL A 188 -20.25 -4.66 3.93
CA VAL A 188 -20.29 -5.49 5.15
C VAL A 188 -20.19 -4.69 6.44
N ALA A 189 -19.94 -3.38 6.39
CA ALA A 189 -19.59 -2.58 7.57
C ALA A 189 -20.61 -2.62 8.71
N ARG A 190 -21.91 -2.59 8.37
CA ARG A 190 -22.97 -2.71 9.39
C ARG A 190 -22.99 -4.09 10.03
N ALA A 191 -22.85 -5.15 9.23
CA ALA A 191 -22.82 -6.53 9.72
C ALA A 191 -21.55 -6.81 10.55
N ALA A 192 -20.44 -6.17 10.20
CA ALA A 192 -19.16 -6.28 10.91
C ALA A 192 -19.08 -5.40 12.18
N GLY A 193 -20.11 -4.61 12.50
CA GLY A 193 -20.12 -3.76 13.70
C GLY A 193 -19.14 -2.59 13.65
N LEU A 194 -18.82 -2.08 12.45
CA LEU A 194 -17.93 -0.92 12.25
C LEU A 194 -18.62 0.41 12.65
N THR A 195 -18.90 0.56 13.94
CA THR A 195 -19.61 1.73 14.49
C THR A 195 -18.83 2.44 15.60
N SER A 196 -17.67 1.94 15.97
CA SER A 196 -16.84 2.51 17.05
C SER A 196 -15.36 2.59 16.69
N PRO A 197 -14.60 3.52 17.29
CA PRO A 197 -13.14 3.58 17.14
C PRO A 197 -12.43 2.26 17.46
N ALA A 198 -12.88 1.55 18.51
CA ALA A 198 -12.32 0.27 18.90
C ALA A 198 -12.53 -0.81 17.82
N ALA A 199 -13.73 -0.88 17.24
CA ALA A 199 -14.00 -1.79 16.12
C ALA A 199 -13.15 -1.42 14.89
N ALA A 200 -12.99 -0.13 14.60
CA ALA A 200 -12.15 0.34 13.49
C ALA A 200 -10.67 -0.01 13.67
N ILE A 201 -10.13 0.08 14.88
CA ILE A 201 -8.76 -0.35 15.23
C ILE A 201 -8.59 -1.84 14.92
N VAL A 202 -9.47 -2.69 15.47
CA VAL A 202 -9.41 -4.15 15.24
C VAL A 202 -9.53 -4.47 13.75
N TYR A 203 -10.49 -3.83 13.06
CA TYR A 203 -10.70 -3.99 11.63
C TYR A 203 -9.46 -3.60 10.80
N GLY A 204 -8.83 -2.48 11.14
CA GLY A 204 -7.59 -2.04 10.51
C GLY A 204 -6.48 -3.06 10.65
N GLY A 205 -6.36 -3.68 11.83
CA GLY A 205 -5.40 -4.75 12.10
C GLY A 205 -5.74 -6.08 11.40
N LEU A 206 -7.01 -6.41 11.25
CA LEU A 206 -7.45 -7.64 10.57
C LEU A 206 -7.34 -7.53 9.05
N MET A 207 -7.80 -6.44 8.45
CA MET A 207 -7.80 -6.31 6.99
C MET A 207 -6.43 -5.95 6.44
N GLY A 208 -5.60 -5.26 7.22
CA GLY A 208 -4.19 -5.10 6.89
C GLY A 208 -3.93 -4.42 5.55
N SER A 209 -4.61 -3.29 5.28
CA SER A 209 -4.37 -2.47 4.08
C SER A 209 -4.72 -1.02 4.36
N THR A 210 -3.72 -0.13 4.47
CA THR A 210 -3.98 1.29 4.81
C THR A 210 -4.90 1.96 3.81
N SER A 211 -4.63 1.84 2.51
CA SER A 211 -5.47 2.41 1.45
C SER A 211 -6.85 1.76 1.39
N GLY A 212 -6.94 0.43 1.57
CA GLY A 212 -8.20 -0.30 1.51
C GLY A 212 -9.11 0.03 2.70
N VAL A 213 -8.55 0.03 3.90
CA VAL A 213 -9.25 0.35 5.15
C VAL A 213 -9.65 1.82 5.18
N ALA A 214 -8.77 2.75 4.82
CA ALA A 214 -9.09 4.17 4.83
C ALA A 214 -10.22 4.49 3.85
N ALA A 215 -10.15 4.00 2.61
CA ALA A 215 -11.18 4.22 1.61
C ALA A 215 -12.51 3.53 1.97
N GLY A 216 -12.42 2.28 2.45
CA GLY A 216 -13.58 1.51 2.89
C GLY A 216 -14.31 2.20 4.05
N LEU A 217 -13.57 2.66 5.06
CA LEU A 217 -14.13 3.39 6.20
C LEU A 217 -14.63 4.79 5.80
N ALA A 218 -13.97 5.47 4.87
CA ALA A 218 -14.44 6.76 4.38
C ALA A 218 -15.82 6.66 3.71
N ALA A 219 -16.07 5.54 3.02
CA ALA A 219 -17.37 5.23 2.42
C ALA A 219 -18.43 4.80 3.46
N THR A 220 -18.06 4.52 4.71
CA THR A 220 -18.99 4.10 5.77
C THR A 220 -19.20 5.18 6.82
N ASP A 221 -18.14 5.56 7.53
CA ASP A 221 -18.10 6.63 8.52
C ASP A 221 -16.69 7.26 8.52
N PRO A 222 -16.54 8.47 7.95
CA PRO A 222 -15.26 9.18 7.90
C PRO A 222 -14.57 9.37 9.25
N LYS A 223 -15.32 9.39 10.37
CA LYS A 223 -14.74 9.56 11.71
C LYS A 223 -13.92 8.35 12.16
N LEU A 224 -14.17 7.18 11.57
CA LEU A 224 -13.45 5.95 11.89
C LEU A 224 -12.13 5.81 11.13
N VAL A 225 -11.95 6.58 10.05
CA VAL A 225 -10.80 6.48 9.15
C VAL A 225 -9.45 6.57 9.88
N PRO A 226 -9.19 7.58 10.74
CA PRO A 226 -7.88 7.69 11.39
C PRO A 226 -7.55 6.47 12.25
N TYR A 227 -8.56 5.93 12.94
CA TYR A 227 -8.41 4.77 13.84
C TYR A 227 -8.02 3.50 13.08
N GLY A 228 -8.77 3.16 12.03
CA GLY A 228 -8.45 1.99 11.21
C GLY A 228 -7.19 2.15 10.38
N ALA A 229 -6.96 3.33 9.80
CA ALA A 229 -5.77 3.61 8.98
C ALA A 229 -4.48 3.55 9.79
N MET A 230 -4.50 4.03 11.04
CA MET A 230 -3.35 3.91 11.92
C MET A 230 -3.00 2.44 12.19
N THR A 231 -3.98 1.61 12.58
CA THR A 231 -3.70 0.19 12.87
C THR A 231 -3.24 -0.55 11.62
N ALA A 232 -3.84 -0.30 10.46
CA ALA A 232 -3.39 -0.85 9.18
C ALA A 232 -1.95 -0.41 8.80
N THR A 233 -1.52 0.75 9.27
CA THR A 233 -0.13 1.20 9.10
C THR A 233 0.83 0.38 9.96
N PHE A 234 0.49 0.13 11.22
CA PHE A 234 1.26 -0.79 12.08
C PHE A 234 1.30 -2.20 11.50
N TYR A 235 0.24 -2.65 10.85
CA TYR A 235 0.21 -3.95 10.14
C TYR A 235 1.30 -4.03 9.07
N THR A 236 1.46 -2.97 8.27
CA THR A 236 2.52 -2.90 7.26
C THR A 236 3.91 -2.92 7.90
N GLY A 237 4.12 -2.12 8.95
CA GLY A 237 5.39 -2.09 9.69
C GLY A 237 5.76 -3.43 10.32
N LEU A 238 4.78 -4.09 10.97
CA LEU A 238 4.93 -5.41 11.55
C LEU A 238 5.26 -6.46 10.48
N GLY A 239 4.57 -6.42 9.34
CA GLY A 239 4.86 -7.26 8.19
C GLY A 239 6.28 -7.07 7.68
N CYS A 240 6.72 -5.83 7.48
CA CYS A 240 8.09 -5.53 7.04
C CYS A 240 9.16 -6.01 8.03
N LEU A 241 8.83 -6.09 9.32
CA LEU A 241 9.71 -6.67 10.33
C LEU A 241 9.70 -8.20 10.27
N LEU A 242 8.53 -8.83 10.35
CA LEU A 242 8.39 -10.27 10.53
C LEU A 242 8.61 -11.09 9.25
N ALA A 243 8.14 -10.59 8.11
CA ALA A 243 8.17 -11.32 6.84
C ALA A 243 9.59 -11.68 6.36
N PRO A 244 10.56 -10.75 6.28
CA PRO A 244 11.93 -11.09 5.90
C PRO A 244 12.74 -11.76 7.01
N SER A 245 12.20 -11.89 8.23
CA SER A 245 12.91 -12.44 9.39
C SER A 245 12.27 -13.72 9.91
N ALA A 246 11.48 -13.65 10.98
CA ALA A 246 10.90 -14.80 11.66
C ALA A 246 10.03 -15.67 10.74
N LEU A 247 9.22 -15.06 9.88
CA LEU A 247 8.32 -15.80 8.99
C LEU A 247 9.09 -16.47 7.84
N TYR A 248 10.06 -15.79 7.24
CA TYR A 248 10.99 -16.42 6.29
C TYR A 248 11.76 -17.58 6.93
N LEU A 249 12.34 -17.37 8.13
CA LEU A 249 13.08 -18.41 8.86
C LEU A 249 12.20 -19.60 9.23
N SER A 250 10.89 -19.40 9.43
CA SER A 250 9.97 -20.51 9.65
C SER A 250 9.65 -21.32 8.39
N LEU A 251 9.84 -20.76 7.19
CA LEU A 251 9.70 -21.49 5.93
C LEU A 251 10.99 -22.21 5.52
N ALA A 252 12.14 -21.64 5.84
CA ALA A 252 13.46 -22.15 5.42
C ALA A 252 13.75 -23.64 5.72
N PRO A 253 13.20 -24.30 6.76
CA PRO A 253 13.42 -25.73 6.96
C PRO A 253 12.64 -26.64 5.99
N PHE A 254 11.61 -26.10 5.33
CA PHE A 254 10.70 -26.85 4.46
C PHE A 254 11.07 -26.80 2.98
N PHE A 255 12.01 -25.92 2.59
CA PHE A 255 12.40 -25.61 1.22
C PHE A 255 13.91 -25.34 1.13
#